data_AF-A0A2V6HJG2-F1
#
_entry.id   AF-A0A2V6HJG2-F1
#
_cell.length_a   1.000
_cell.length_b   1.000
_cell.length_c   1.000
_cell.angle_alpha   90.00
_cell.angle_beta   90.00
_cell.angle_gamma   90.00
#
_symmetry.space_group_name_H-M   'P 1'
#
loop_
_entity.id
_entity.type
_entity.pdbx_description
1 polymer ?
#
loop_
_entity_poly.entity_id
_entity_poly.type
_entity_poly.pdbx_seq_one_letter_code
_entity_poly.pdbx_strand_id
1 'polypeptide(L)'
;MLLTLTLVWSFWLLATMEMGEFSSFRRPLMVVLPIGYVLVLRFVAEFLAVRALGILCLLAAEPLLEAAFFRYETSRLFLTVLAYLLIVAGLFWVTMPYLLRDQINWSAHSSTRWRTIHGIGAAYGLTILACAFTQY
;
A
#
# COMPACT_ATOMS: atom_id res chain seq x y z
N MET A 1 3.82 -15.67 3.60
CA MET A 1 4.82 -15.02 2.72
C MET A 1 4.57 -13.52 2.56
N LEU A 2 3.37 -13.05 2.20
CA LEU A 2 3.14 -11.60 2.07
C LEU A 2 3.15 -10.87 3.44
N LEU A 3 2.49 -11.44 4.45
CA LEU A 3 2.44 -10.86 5.80
C LEU A 3 3.84 -10.74 6.46
N THR A 4 4.72 -11.70 6.20
CA THR A 4 6.11 -11.66 6.68
C THR A 4 6.88 -10.53 6.01
N LEU A 5 6.67 -10.31 4.71
CA LEU A 5 7.29 -9.21 3.99
C LEU A 5 6.83 -7.86 4.54
N THR A 6 5.52 -7.70 4.77
CA THR A 6 4.99 -6.46 5.36
C THR A 6 5.52 -6.23 6.77
N LEU A 7 5.66 -7.29 7.58
CA LEU A 7 6.27 -7.17 8.91
C LEU A 7 7.71 -6.65 8.82
N VAL A 8 8.53 -7.26 7.96
CA VAL A 8 9.95 -6.89 7.79
C VAL A 8 10.08 -5.44 7.31
N TRP A 9 9.27 -5.06 6.31
CA TRP A 9 9.29 -3.69 5.79
C TRP A 9 8.78 -2.69 6.83
N SER A 10 7.66 -2.95 7.50
CA SER A 10 7.16 -2.09 8.58
C SER A 10 8.19 -1.92 9.69
N PHE A 11 8.88 -3.00 10.07
CA PHE A 11 9.92 -2.97 11.10
C PHE A 11 11.13 -2.13 10.66
N TRP A 12 11.58 -2.30 9.41
CA TRP A 12 12.65 -1.50 8.83
C TRP A 12 12.28 -0.02 8.79
N LEU A 13 11.07 0.31 8.30
CA LEU A 13 10.58 1.67 8.20
C LEU A 13 10.52 2.35 9.58
N LEU A 14 9.99 1.67 10.60
CA LEU A 14 9.96 2.18 11.97
C LEU A 14 11.37 2.38 12.57
N ALA A 15 12.36 1.60 12.11
CA ALA A 15 13.73 1.76 12.56
C ALA A 15 14.41 2.96 11.90
N THR A 16 14.11 3.26 10.64
CA THR A 16 14.80 4.30 9.86
C THR A 16 14.06 5.64 9.85
N MET A 17 12.74 5.66 10.00
CA MET A 17 11.95 6.89 9.86
C MET A 17 12.22 7.91 10.97
N GLU A 18 12.38 9.18 10.58
CA GLU A 18 12.46 10.28 11.54
C GLU A 18 11.05 10.62 12.05
N MET A 19 10.74 10.21 13.28
CA MET A 19 9.41 10.38 13.87
C MET A 19 9.19 11.76 14.50
N GLY A 20 10.22 12.62 14.53
CA GLY A 20 10.19 13.91 15.21
C GLY A 20 9.67 13.80 16.65
N GLU A 21 8.60 14.54 16.95
CA GLU A 21 7.89 14.54 18.23
C GLU A 21 7.32 13.16 18.64
N PHE A 22 7.10 12.26 17.68
CA PHE A 22 6.59 10.90 17.95
C PHE A 22 7.70 9.88 18.18
N SER A 23 8.96 10.30 18.31
CA SER A 23 10.11 9.40 18.58
C SER A 23 9.93 8.52 19.82
N SER A 24 9.17 8.99 20.82
CA SER A 24 8.80 8.19 22.00
C SER A 24 7.96 6.96 21.66
N PHE A 25 7.12 7.02 20.62
CA PHE A 25 6.27 5.91 20.18
C PHE A 25 7.04 4.81 19.41
N ARG A 26 8.27 5.07 18.99
CA ARG A 26 9.12 4.09 18.28
C ARG A 26 9.22 2.77 19.04
N ARG A 27 9.60 2.84 20.33
CA ARG A 27 9.82 1.65 21.16
C ARG A 27 8.54 0.83 21.36
N PRO A 28 7.40 1.43 21.77
CA PRO A 28 6.12 0.72 21.82
C PRO A 28 5.74 0.07 20.47
N LEU A 29 5.86 0.79 19.36
CA LEU A 29 5.48 0.28 18.04
C LEU A 29 6.35 -0.90 17.58
N MET A 30 7.66 -0.85 17.86
CA MET A 30 8.58 -1.96 17.58
C MET A 30 8.25 -3.24 18.36
N VAL A 31 7.63 -3.12 19.54
CA VAL A 31 7.19 -4.26 20.35
C VAL A 31 5.80 -4.75 19.91
N VAL A 32 4.88 -3.82 19.62
CA VAL A 32 3.50 -4.15 19.20
C VAL A 32 3.46 -4.84 17.85
N LEU A 33 4.34 -4.50 16.91
CA LEU A 33 4.38 -5.10 15.56
C LEU A 33 4.57 -6.63 15.55
N PRO A 34 5.64 -7.19 16.15
CA PRO A 34 5.83 -8.64 16.17
C PRO A 34 4.71 -9.35 16.96
N ILE A 35 4.21 -8.74 18.03
CA ILE A 35 3.07 -9.28 18.78
C ILE A 35 1.83 -9.34 17.89
N GLY A 36 1.48 -8.23 17.22
CA GLY A 36 0.36 -8.14 16.30
C GLY A 36 0.46 -9.15 15.15
N TYR A 37 1.66 -9.35 14.60
CA TYR A 37 1.92 -10.39 13.60
C TYR A 37 1.57 -11.79 14.11
N VAL A 38 2.05 -12.17 15.29
CA VAL A 38 1.75 -13.49 15.89
C VAL A 38 0.25 -13.64 16.17
N LEU A 39 -0.39 -12.59 16.70
CA LEU A 39 -1.83 -12.59 16.96
C LEU A 39 -2.62 -12.78 15.67
N VAL A 40 -2.27 -12.05 14.60
CA VAL A 40 -2.94 -12.16 13.30
C VAL A 40 -2.76 -13.57 12.71
N LEU A 41 -1.56 -14.15 12.79
CA LEU A 41 -1.33 -15.52 12.35
C LEU A 41 -2.18 -16.55 13.10
N ARG A 42 -2.35 -16.35 14.42
CA ARG A 42 -3.02 -17.34 15.26
C ARG A 42 -4.54 -17.25 15.23
N PHE A 43 -5.07 -16.02 15.20
CA PHE A 43 -6.49 -15.72 15.36
C PHE A 43 -7.20 -15.38 14.06
N VAL A 44 -6.45 -15.01 13.01
CA VAL A 44 -7.04 -14.43 11.80
C VAL A 44 -6.51 -15.14 10.53
N ALA A 45 -6.82 -16.42 10.42
CA ALA A 45 -6.41 -17.25 9.29
C ALA A 45 -7.11 -16.87 7.97
N GLU A 46 -8.35 -16.38 8.02
CA GLU A 46 -9.11 -16.03 6.83
C GLU A 46 -8.69 -14.67 6.25
N PHE A 47 -8.61 -14.59 4.92
CA PHE A 47 -8.24 -13.38 4.16
C PHE A 47 -6.91 -12.74 4.56
N LEU A 48 -5.97 -13.54 5.05
CA LEU A 48 -4.68 -13.04 5.52
C LEU A 48 -3.87 -12.36 4.41
N ALA A 49 -3.92 -12.92 3.19
CA ALA A 49 -3.27 -12.34 2.02
C ALA A 49 -3.84 -10.96 1.65
N VAL A 50 -5.17 -10.78 1.76
CA VAL A 50 -5.83 -9.51 1.44
C VAL A 50 -5.45 -8.42 2.44
N ARG A 51 -5.46 -8.73 3.74
CA ARG A 51 -5.02 -7.76 4.75
C ARG A 51 -3.53 -7.42 4.59
N ALA A 52 -2.69 -8.42 4.34
CA ALA A 52 -1.28 -8.18 4.07
C ALA A 52 -1.08 -7.31 2.82
N LEU A 53 -1.89 -7.50 1.77
CA LEU A 53 -1.87 -6.62 0.60
C LEU A 53 -2.27 -5.18 0.97
N GLY A 54 -3.30 -4.99 1.77
CA GLY A 54 -3.71 -3.66 2.23
C GLY A 54 -2.62 -2.97 3.06
N ILE A 55 -1.95 -3.69 3.96
CA ILE A 55 -0.79 -3.17 4.72
C ILE A 55 0.35 -2.82 3.77
N LEU A 56 0.61 -3.64 2.75
CA LEU A 56 1.63 -3.36 1.75
C LEU A 56 1.32 -2.07 0.97
N CYS A 57 0.05 -1.83 0.60
CA CYS A 57 -0.36 -0.58 -0.05
C CYS A 57 -0.12 0.64 0.84
N LEU A 58 -0.37 0.52 2.15
CA LEU A 58 -0.08 1.59 3.11
C LEU A 58 1.42 1.85 3.23
N LEU A 59 2.25 0.79 3.27
CA LEU A 59 3.70 0.92 3.30
C LEU A 59 4.25 1.53 2.01
N ALA A 60 3.73 1.12 0.85
CA ALA A 60 4.17 1.63 -0.45
C ALA A 60 3.83 3.11 -0.67
N ALA A 61 2.83 3.65 0.03
CA ALA A 61 2.48 5.06 -0.07
C ALA A 61 3.54 5.98 0.54
N GLU A 62 4.27 5.52 1.56
CA GLU A 62 5.32 6.29 2.22
C GLU A 62 6.45 6.73 1.27
N PRO A 63 7.16 5.82 0.58
CA PRO A 63 8.24 6.23 -0.34
C PRO A 63 7.69 7.00 -1.55
N LEU A 64 6.42 6.77 -1.93
CA LEU A 64 5.78 7.49 -3.03
C LEU A 64 5.51 8.95 -2.68
N LEU A 65 5.13 9.22 -1.42
CA LEU A 65 4.95 10.56 -0.89
C LEU A 65 6.30 11.25 -0.65
N GLU A 66 7.30 10.53 -0.15
CA GLU A 66 8.65 11.07 0.03
C GLU A 66 9.27 11.49 -1.32
N ALA A 67 9.16 10.65 -2.35
CA ALA A 67 9.61 10.97 -3.71
C ALA A 67 8.90 12.18 -4.31
N ALA A 68 7.64 12.40 -3.94
CA ALA A 68 6.86 13.56 -4.33
C ALA A 68 7.26 14.83 -3.56
N PHE A 69 7.62 14.73 -2.28
CA PHE A 69 7.73 15.87 -1.37
C PHE A 69 8.73 16.95 -1.83
N PHE A 70 9.89 16.56 -2.38
CA PHE A 70 10.95 17.48 -2.81
C PHE A 70 10.83 18.02 -4.24
N ARG A 71 9.70 17.76 -4.91
CA ARG A 71 9.44 18.19 -6.30
C ARG A 71 8.42 19.32 -6.31
N TYR A 72 8.68 20.39 -7.06
CA TYR A 72 7.73 21.52 -7.20
C TYR A 72 6.90 21.44 -8.49
N GLU A 73 7.15 20.43 -9.32
CA GLU A 73 6.54 20.23 -10.61
C GLU A 73 5.10 19.68 -10.49
N THR A 74 4.21 20.07 -11.40
CA THR A 74 2.81 19.60 -11.44
C THR A 74 2.70 18.07 -11.61
N SER A 75 3.70 17.44 -12.22
CA SER A 75 3.83 15.99 -12.37
C SER A 75 3.83 15.23 -11.04
N ARG A 76 4.25 15.88 -9.95
CA ARG A 76 4.17 15.35 -8.58
C ARG A 76 2.76 14.88 -8.23
N LEU A 77 1.74 15.61 -8.70
CA LEU A 77 0.34 15.32 -8.38
C LEU A 77 -0.07 13.91 -8.80
N PHE A 78 0.50 13.36 -9.89
CA PHE A 78 0.21 12.00 -10.30
C PHE A 78 0.67 10.98 -9.25
N LEU A 79 1.89 11.13 -8.73
CA LEU A 79 2.42 10.26 -7.67
C LEU A 79 1.67 10.44 -6.36
N THR A 80 1.37 11.68 -5.97
CA THR A 80 0.61 11.98 -4.75
C THR A 80 -0.80 11.42 -4.80
N VAL A 81 -1.52 11.58 -5.92
CA VAL A 81 -2.87 11.03 -6.10
C VAL A 81 -2.82 9.50 -6.04
N LEU A 82 -1.85 8.86 -6.71
CA LEU A 82 -1.67 7.41 -6.59
C LEU A 82 -1.42 6.98 -5.14
N ALA A 83 -0.57 7.69 -4.40
CA ALA A 83 -0.30 7.38 -2.99
C ALA A 83 -1.58 7.44 -2.16
N TYR A 84 -2.39 8.48 -2.31
CA TYR A 84 -3.66 8.58 -1.58
C TYR A 84 -4.67 7.51 -1.99
N LEU A 85 -4.74 7.14 -3.27
CA LEU A 85 -5.58 6.02 -3.72
C LEU A 85 -5.12 4.70 -3.07
N LEU A 86 -3.82 4.45 -3.00
CA LEU A 86 -3.26 3.27 -2.32
C LEU A 86 -3.55 3.28 -0.82
N ILE A 87 -3.48 4.45 -0.16
CA ILE A 87 -3.81 4.59 1.26
C ILE A 87 -5.28 4.22 1.50
N VAL A 88 -6.19 4.80 0.71
CA VAL A 88 -7.63 4.55 0.83
C VAL A 88 -7.92 3.06 0.57
N ALA A 89 -7.40 2.50 -0.53
CA ALA A 89 -7.58 1.09 -0.84
C ALA A 89 -7.00 0.18 0.26
N GLY A 90 -5.81 0.49 0.75
CA GLY A 90 -5.14 -0.24 1.83
C GLY A 90 -5.98 -0.26 3.10
N LEU A 91 -6.52 0.89 3.52
CA LEU A 91 -7.38 0.99 4.70
C LEU A 91 -8.64 0.12 4.58
N PHE A 92 -9.29 0.14 3.42
CA PHE A 92 -10.48 -0.69 3.16
C PHE A 92 -10.14 -2.18 3.14
N TRP A 93 -9.05 -2.60 2.50
CA TRP A 93 -8.67 -4.02 2.43
C TRP A 93 -8.16 -4.58 3.76
N VAL A 94 -7.55 -3.76 4.62
CA VAL A 94 -7.19 -4.17 5.98
C VAL A 94 -8.42 -4.34 6.85
N THR A 95 -9.33 -3.37 6.83
CA THR A 95 -10.51 -3.32 7.71
C THR A 95 -11.59 -4.30 7.26
N MET A 96 -11.87 -4.33 5.95
CA MET A 96 -12.95 -5.10 5.33
C MET A 96 -12.39 -5.94 4.16
N PRO A 97 -11.64 -7.02 4.44
CA PRO A 97 -10.93 -7.77 3.41
C PRO A 97 -11.84 -8.48 2.40
N TYR A 98 -13.11 -8.71 2.75
CA TYR A 98 -14.07 -9.31 1.82
C TYR A 98 -14.36 -8.40 0.61
N LEU A 99 -14.15 -7.08 0.71
CA LEU A 99 -14.30 -6.16 -0.44
C LEU A 99 -13.40 -6.55 -1.61
N LEU A 100 -12.14 -6.95 -1.36
CA LEU A 100 -11.25 -7.34 -2.44
C LEU A 100 -11.75 -8.62 -3.13
N ARG A 101 -12.25 -9.58 -2.35
CA ARG A 101 -12.85 -10.81 -2.89
C ARG A 101 -14.02 -10.46 -3.82
N ASP A 102 -14.91 -9.58 -3.37
CA ASP A 102 -16.08 -9.17 -4.14
C ASP A 102 -15.70 -8.34 -5.37
N GLN A 103 -14.67 -7.49 -5.27
CA GLN A 103 -14.09 -6.76 -6.40
C GLN A 103 -13.53 -7.71 -7.47
N ILE A 104 -12.80 -8.75 -7.05
CA ILE A 104 -12.27 -9.77 -7.97
C ILE A 104 -13.44 -10.52 -8.63
N ASN A 105 -14.41 -10.99 -7.85
CA ASN A 105 -15.58 -11.70 -8.37
C ASN A 105 -16.37 -10.83 -9.38
N TRP A 106 -16.58 -9.56 -9.05
CA TRP A 106 -17.29 -8.61 -9.91
C TRP A 106 -16.55 -8.30 -11.20
N SER A 107 -15.22 -8.11 -11.12
CA SER A 107 -14.38 -7.81 -12.28
C SER A 107 -14.20 -9.02 -13.20
N ALA A 108 -14.06 -10.22 -12.63
CA ALA A 108 -13.90 -11.48 -13.36
C ALA A 108 -15.20 -11.98 -14.02
N HIS A 109 -16.36 -11.44 -13.64
CA HIS A 109 -17.66 -11.82 -14.21
C HIS A 109 -17.79 -11.49 -15.71
N SER A 110 -16.96 -10.61 -16.26
CA SER A 110 -16.94 -10.31 -17.69
C SER A 110 -15.51 -10.09 -18.15
N SER A 111 -15.08 -10.83 -19.16
CA SER A 111 -13.75 -10.68 -19.78
C SER A 111 -13.49 -9.25 -20.26
N THR A 112 -14.52 -8.57 -20.75
CA THR A 112 -14.44 -7.15 -21.13
C THR A 112 -14.17 -6.26 -19.92
N ARG A 113 -14.87 -6.44 -18.80
CA ARG A 113 -14.65 -5.65 -17.58
C ARG A 113 -13.26 -5.87 -17.00
N TRP A 114 -12.84 -7.13 -16.93
CA TRP A 114 -11.49 -7.51 -16.52
C TRP A 114 -10.44 -6.78 -17.37
N ARG A 115 -10.55 -6.85 -18.70
CA ARG A 115 -9.57 -6.23 -19.61
C ARG A 115 -9.57 -4.71 -19.53
N THR A 116 -10.72 -4.07 -19.36
CA THR A 116 -10.82 -2.61 -19.23
C THR A 116 -10.20 -2.11 -17.93
N ILE A 117 -10.46 -2.76 -16.79
CA ILE A 117 -9.90 -2.35 -15.48
C ILE A 117 -8.38 -2.46 -15.48
N HIS A 118 -7.84 -3.60 -15.95
CA HIS A 118 -6.40 -3.81 -16.03
C HIS A 118 -5.76 -2.89 -17.08
N GLY A 119 -6.47 -2.60 -18.17
CA GLY A 119 -6.02 -1.66 -19.21
C GLY A 119 -5.91 -0.23 -18.69
N ILE A 120 -6.87 0.25 -17.90
CA ILE A 120 -6.83 1.58 -17.28
C ILE A 120 -5.67 1.65 -16.28
N GLY A 121 -5.51 0.62 -15.43
CA GLY A 121 -4.39 0.56 -14.49
C GLY A 121 -3.03 0.57 -15.20
N ALA A 122 -2.90 -0.19 -16.29
CA ALA A 122 -1.68 -0.22 -17.11
C ALA A 122 -1.41 1.12 -17.80
N ALA A 123 -2.45 1.76 -18.35
CA ALA A 123 -2.31 3.09 -18.97
C ALA A 123 -1.88 4.14 -17.94
N TYR A 124 -2.46 4.12 -16.74
CA TYR A 124 -2.08 5.02 -15.66
C TYR A 124 -0.62 4.80 -15.22
N GLY A 125 -0.21 3.54 -15.03
CA GLY A 125 1.18 3.20 -14.75
C GLY A 125 2.14 3.66 -15.86
N LEU A 126 1.76 3.48 -17.13
CA LEU A 126 2.53 3.93 -18.28
C LEU A 126 2.66 5.46 -18.30
N THR A 127 1.59 6.21 -17.97
CA THR A 127 1.66 7.67 -17.90
C THR A 127 2.62 8.14 -16.80
N ILE A 128 2.62 7.49 -15.64
CA ILE A 128 3.58 7.81 -14.56
C ILE A 128 5.01 7.52 -15.01
N LEU A 129 5.25 6.36 -15.64
CA LEU A 129 6.58 6.02 -16.18
C LEU A 129 7.03 7.01 -17.25
N ALA A 130 6.15 7.38 -18.18
CA ALA A 130 6.44 8.38 -19.20
C ALA A 130 6.80 9.73 -18.58
N CYS A 131 6.01 10.21 -17.59
CA CYS A 131 6.33 11.42 -16.84
C CYS A 131 7.66 11.33 -16.09
N ALA A 132 8.03 10.15 -15.58
CA ALA A 132 9.32 9.96 -14.94
C ALA A 132 10.48 10.13 -15.93
N PHE A 133 10.38 9.59 -17.15
CA PHE A 133 11.44 9.72 -18.17
C PHE A 133 11.51 11.08 -18.85
N THR A 134 10.39 11.81 -18.93
CA THR A 134 10.38 13.15 -19.57
C THR A 134 10.82 14.28 -18.65
N GLN A 135 10.97 14.01 -17.35
CA GLN A 135 11.39 15.00 -16.35
C GLN A 135 12.79 14.75 -15.76
N TYR A 136 13.57 13.88 -16.39
CA TYR A 136 15.01 13.76 -16.17
C TYR A 136 15.80 14.63 -17.15
#